data_AF-A0A850XPD2-F1
#
_entry.id   AF-A0A850XPD2-F1
#
_cell.length_a   1.000
_cell.length_b   1.000
_cell.length_c   1.000
_cell.angle_alpha   90.00
_cell.angle_beta   90.00
_cell.angle_gamma   90.00
#
_symmetry.space_group_name_H-M   'P 1'
#
loop_
_entity.id
_entity.type
_entity.pdbx_description
1 polymer ?
#
loop_
_entity_poly.entity_id
_entity_poly.type
_entity_poly.pdbx_seq_one_letter_code
_entity_poly.pdbx_strand_id
1 'polypeptide(L)' 'EGYAFALQLYPHGRNSSPYMDYMGVTFHLCSSLNDGVLEWPAGHRQVVLSVLDQDPDVTHRMSLSLSFTTDP' A
#
# COMPACT_ATOMS: atom_id res chain seq x y z
N GLU A 1 6.76 0.73 14.30
CA GLU A 1 6.14 2.07 14.22
C GLU A 1 4.67 1.97 14.58
N GLY A 2 4.07 3.06 15.09
CA GLY A 2 2.72 3.07 15.67
C GLY A 2 1.64 3.68 14.79
N TYR A 3 1.97 4.11 13.55
CA TYR A 3 1.01 4.69 12.62
C TYR A 3 -0.04 3.64 12.22
N ALA A 4 -1.31 3.99 12.33
CA ALA A 4 -2.37 3.18 11.73
C ALA A 4 -2.44 3.45 10.23
N PHE A 5 -2.77 2.42 9.46
CA PHE A 5 -2.96 2.52 8.03
C PHE A 5 -4.02 1.55 7.54
N ALA A 6 -4.54 1.84 6.34
CA ALA A 6 -5.47 0.98 5.63
C ALA A 6 -5.07 0.90 4.16
N LEU A 7 -5.43 -0.23 3.54
CA LEU A 7 -5.33 -0.44 2.10
C LEU A 7 -6.73 -0.42 1.50
N GLN A 8 -6.86 0.21 0.33
CA GLN A 8 -8.06 0.14 -0.46
C GLN A 8 -7.74 -0.38 -1.85
N LEU A 9 -8.40 -1.49 -2.20
CA LEU A 9 -8.24 -2.22 -3.45
C LEU A 9 -9.38 -1.88 -4.42
N TYR A 10 -9.03 -1.67 -5.68
CA TYR A 10 -9.94 -1.48 -6.79
C TYR A 10 -9.62 -2.53 -7.86
N PRO A 11 -10.33 -3.67 -7.88
CA PRO A 11 -10.04 -4.75 -8.82
C PRO A 11 -10.11 -4.33 -10.30
N HIS A 12 -11.01 -3.40 -10.62
CA HIS A 12 -11.23 -2.84 -11.97
C HIS A 12 -11.03 -1.31 -11.97
N GLY A 13 -9.95 -0.85 -11.35
CA GLY A 13 -9.62 0.57 -11.29
C GLY A 13 -10.71 1.44 -10.64
N ARG A 14 -10.52 2.75 -10.71
CA ARG A 14 -11.53 3.74 -10.31
C ARG A 14 -12.14 4.35 -11.55
N ASN A 15 -13.43 4.68 -11.50
CA ASN A 15 -14.09 5.33 -12.65
C ASN A 15 -13.48 6.70 -13.02
N SER A 16 -12.79 7.33 -12.08
CA SER A 16 -12.10 8.61 -12.27
C SER A 16 -10.65 8.46 -12.75
N SER A 17 -10.16 7.25 -12.96
CA SER A 17 -8.77 6.95 -13.35
C SER A 17 -8.68 6.67 -14.85
N PRO A 18 -7.59 7.04 -15.54
CA PRO A 18 -7.34 6.58 -16.91
C PRO A 18 -7.03 5.07 -16.98
N TYR A 19 -6.86 4.39 -15.84
CA TYR A 19 -6.50 2.97 -15.74
C TYR A 19 -7.68 2.09 -15.30
N MET A 20 -8.87 2.28 -15.88
CA MET A 20 -10.10 1.58 -15.45
C MET A 20 -10.04 0.06 -15.60
N ASP A 21 -9.21 -0.48 -16.50
CA ASP A 21 -9.07 -1.93 -16.68
C ASP A 21 -7.91 -2.56 -15.90
N TYR A 22 -7.26 -1.79 -15.03
CA TYR A 22 -6.16 -2.24 -14.21
C TYR A 22 -6.54 -2.27 -12.73
N MET A 23 -5.98 -3.24 -11.99
CA MET A 23 -6.10 -3.27 -10.55
C MET A 23 -5.37 -2.06 -9.94
N GLY A 24 -6.08 -1.28 -9.12
CA GLY A 24 -5.51 -0.17 -8.35
C GLY A 24 -5.42 -0.50 -6.86
N VAL A 25 -4.30 -0.16 -6.23
CA VAL A 25 -4.13 -0.25 -4.76
C VAL A 25 -3.75 1.12 -4.25
N THR A 26 -4.38 1.56 -3.16
CA THR A 26 -4.06 2.82 -2.49
C THR A 26 -3.78 2.57 -1.01
N PHE A 27 -2.77 3.25 -0.49
CA PHE A 27 -2.39 3.23 0.91
C PHE A 27 -2.85 4.53 1.58
N HIS A 28 -3.41 4.41 2.78
CA HIS A 28 -3.92 5.53 3.55
C HIS A 28 -3.36 5.46 4.96
N LEU A 29 -2.83 6.58 5.46
CA LEU A 29 -2.64 6.73 6.90
C LEU A 29 -4.00 6.94 7.55
N CYS A 30 -4.19 6.33 8.72
CA CYS A 30 -5.43 6.38 9.47
C CYS A 30 -5.18 6.99 10.84
N SER A 31 -6.21 7.60 11.42
CA SER A 31 -6.13 8.08 12.79
C SER A 31 -6.05 6.92 13.78
N SER A 32 -5.29 7.12 14.86
CA SER A 32 -5.08 6.13 15.90
C SER A 32 -4.93 6.77 17.28
N LEU A 33 -5.06 5.96 18.33
CA LEU A 33 -4.78 6.41 19.70
C LEU A 33 -3.32 6.83 19.90
N ASN A 34 -2.41 6.39 19.02
CA ASN A 34 -0.99 6.68 19.10
C ASN A 34 -0.62 8.02 18.44
N ASP A 35 -1.52 8.69 17.72
CA ASP A 35 -1.18 9.84 16.86
C ASP A 35 -0.55 11.00 17.65
N GLY A 36 -0.89 11.15 18.93
CA GLY A 36 -0.35 12.19 19.80
C GLY A 36 1.11 12.02 20.22
N VAL A 37 1.71 10.83 20.01
CA VAL A 37 3.12 10.56 20.33
C VAL A 37 3.96 10.25 19.10
N LEU A 38 3.35 10.27 17.91
CA LEU A 38 4.02 10.00 16.65
C LEU A 38 4.51 11.29 15.98
N GLU A 39 5.54 11.15 15.17
CA GLU A 39 6.09 12.25 14.38
C GLU A 39 5.17 12.56 13.19
N TRP A 40 4.94 13.85 12.92
CA TRP A 40 4.16 14.28 11.77
C TRP A 40 4.89 15.43 11.05
N PRO A 41 4.86 15.46 9.71
CA PRO A 41 4.30 14.46 8.80
C PRO A 41 5.04 13.11 8.88
N ALA A 42 4.37 12.00 8.58
CA ALA A 42 4.92 10.64 8.69
C ALA A 42 5.90 10.33 7.55
N GLY A 43 6.90 11.19 7.32
CA GLY A 43 7.81 11.14 6.18
C GLY A 43 8.94 10.11 6.36
N HIS A 44 9.62 9.74 5.28
CA HIS A 44 10.72 8.77 5.25
C HIS A 44 10.33 7.33 5.65
N ARG A 45 9.05 6.96 5.54
CA ARG A 45 8.58 5.58 5.79
C ARG A 45 8.36 4.88 4.46
N GLN A 46 9.09 3.80 4.22
CA GLN A 46 8.94 3.01 3.00
C GLN A 46 7.76 2.04 3.13
N VAL A 47 6.82 2.14 2.20
CA VAL A 47 5.72 1.20 2.06
C VAL A 47 6.02 0.28 0.89
N VAL A 48 5.98 -1.03 1.14
CA VAL A 48 6.11 -2.08 0.12
C VAL A 48 4.79 -2.85 0.07
N LEU A 49 4.15 -2.84 -1.10
CA LEU A 49 2.93 -3.57 -1.39
C LEU A 49 3.27 -4.73 -2.31
N SER A 50 3.01 -5.96 -1.87
CA SER A 50 3.23 -7.16 -2.66
C SER A 50 1.92 -7.90 -2.92
N VAL A 51 1.62 -8.14 -4.20
CA VAL A 51 0.54 -9.01 -4.66
C VAL A 51 1.16 -10.38 -4.87
N LEU A 52 0.89 -11.28 -3.92
CA LEU A 52 1.51 -12.60 -3.86
C LEU A 52 0.93 -13.52 -4.95
N ASP A 53 1.81 -13.97 -5.83
CA ASP A 53 1.58 -15.16 -6.65
C ASP A 53 1.65 -16.40 -5.75
N GLN A 54 0.61 -17.23 -5.80
CA GLN A 54 0.41 -18.35 -4.87
C GLN A 54 0.92 -19.69 -5.41
N ASP A 55 1.93 -19.68 -6.31
CA ASP A 55 2.61 -20.92 -6.69
C ASP A 55 3.12 -21.66 -5.43
N PRO A 56 2.84 -22.97 -5.30
CA PRO A 56 3.27 -23.76 -4.15
C PRO A 56 4.80 -23.80 -4.02
N ASP A 57 5.54 -23.75 -5.13
CA ASP A 57 7.00 -23.63 -5.14
C ASP A 57 7.40 -22.14 -5.15
N VAL A 58 8.09 -21.71 -4.10
CA VAL A 58 8.54 -20.32 -3.96
C VAL A 58 9.47 -19.89 -5.09
N THR A 59 10.19 -20.83 -5.71
CA THR A 59 11.11 -20.54 -6.82
C THR A 59 10.40 -20.20 -8.13
N HIS A 60 9.11 -20.53 -8.23
CA HIS A 60 8.28 -20.22 -9.40
C HIS A 60 7.38 -18.99 -9.21
N ARG A 61 7.31 -18.41 -8.01
CA ARG A 61 6.43 -17.27 -7.74
C ARG A 61 6.87 -16.02 -8.49
N MET A 62 5.99 -15.49 -9.32
CA MET A 62 6.17 -14.22 -10.03
C MET A 62 5.31 -13.10 -9.41
N SER A 63 5.52 -12.86 -8.12
CA SER A 63 4.75 -11.85 -7.37
C SER A 63 5.06 -10.42 -7.81
N LEU A 64 4.04 -9.59 -7.92
CA LEU A 64 4.18 -8.16 -8.22
C LEU A 64 4.48 -7.39 -6.92
N SER A 65 5.54 -6.59 -6.91
CA SER A 65 5.87 -5.70 -5.78
C SER A 65 5.98 -4.25 -6.24
N LEU A 66 5.35 -3.36 -5.49
CA LEU A 66 5.36 -1.92 -5.69
C LEU A 66 5.84 -1.28 -4.38
N SER A 67 6.66 -0.24 -4.47
CA SER A 67 7.09 0.50 -3.28
C SER A 67 7.08 1.99 -3.51
N PHE A 68 6.75 2.74 -2.47
CA PHE A 68 6.95 4.18 -2.42
C PHE A 68 7.38 4.55 -1.00
N THR A 69 7.91 5.76 -0.85
CA THR A 69 8.28 6.31 0.45
C THR A 69 7.43 7.53 0.70
N THR A 70 6.91 7.68 1.92
CA THR A 70 6.22 8.90 2.31
C THR A 70 7.21 10.07 2.32
N ASP A 71 6.84 11.18 1.69
CA ASP A 71 7.60 12.42 1.73
C ASP A 71 7.03 13.30 2.86
N PRO A 72 7.85 13.95 3.71
CA PRO A 72 7.37 14.82 4.77
C PRO A 72 6.64 16.06 4.21
#